data_AF-A0A838HEU2-F1
#
_entry.id   AF-A0A838HEU2-F1
#
_cell.length_a   1.000
_cell.length_b   1.000
_cell.length_c   1.000
_cell.angle_alpha   90.00
_cell.angle_beta   90.00
_cell.angle_gamma   90.00
#
_symmetry.space_group_name_H-M   'P 1'
#
loop_
_entity.id
_entity.type
_entity.pdbx_description
1 polymer ?
#
loop_
_entity_poly.entity_id
_entity_poly.type
_entity_poly.pdbx_seq_one_letter_code
_entity_poly.pdbx_strand_id
1 'polypeptide(L)'
;FGATTTETRIRMLEGRRSRLEERIHGVRTTLARSRERVDSYTLELQRHGLESVEREVRWLNELIQTERGGQREIPPLGTAHTTNPRADGPPSGAHDSE
;
A
#
# COMPACT_ATOMS: atom_id res chain seq x y z
N PHE A 1 -26.77 15.60 2.98
CA PHE A 1 -26.06 14.33 2.75
C PHE A 1 -25.79 13.70 4.10
N GLY A 2 -26.69 12.81 4.54
CA GLY A 2 -26.63 12.22 5.87
C GLY A 2 -25.35 11.39 6.02
N ALA A 3 -24.72 11.47 7.19
CA ALA A 3 -23.52 10.72 7.51
C ALA A 3 -23.72 9.24 7.12
N THR A 4 -22.91 8.76 6.19
CA THR A 4 -22.90 7.34 5.81
C THR A 4 -22.68 6.53 7.07
N THR A 5 -23.67 5.73 7.47
CA THR A 5 -23.55 4.88 8.66
C THR A 5 -22.33 3.97 8.49
N THR A 6 -21.64 3.65 9.59
CA THR A 6 -20.47 2.74 9.56
C THR A 6 -20.77 1.45 8.80
N GLU A 7 -21.98 0.91 8.97
CA GLU A 7 -22.46 -0.27 8.24
C GLU A 7 -22.48 -0.06 6.71
N THR A 8 -22.96 1.09 6.25
CA THR A 8 -22.97 1.42 4.81
C THR A 8 -21.54 1.55 4.27
N ARG A 9 -20.63 2.16 5.04
CA ARG A 9 -19.22 2.26 4.66
C ARG A 9 -18.56 0.89 4.57
N ILE A 10 -18.76 0.03 5.56
CA ILE A 10 -18.26 -1.36 5.56
C ILE A 10 -18.75 -2.11 4.32
N ARG A 11 -20.05 -2.04 4.02
CA ARG A 11 -20.64 -2.70 2.84
C ARG A 11 -20.00 -2.24 1.53
N MET A 12 -19.70 -0.94 1.40
CA MET A 12 -19.01 -0.40 0.23
C MET A 12 -17.56 -0.90 0.12
N LEU A 13 -16.83 -0.94 1.23
CA LEU A 13 -15.45 -1.44 1.29
C LEU A 13 -15.38 -2.93 0.94
N GLU A 14 -16.30 -3.73 1.48
CA GLU A 14 -16.41 -5.16 1.17
C GLU A 14 -16.69 -5.39 -0.32
N GLY A 15 -17.63 -4.62 -0.89
CA GLY A 15 -17.93 -4.71 -2.32
C GLY A 15 -16.72 -4.35 -3.21
N ARG A 16 -15.89 -3.39 -2.79
CA ARG A 16 -14.63 -3.08 -3.49
C ARG A 16 -13.62 -4.21 -3.32
N ARG A 17 -13.46 -4.75 -2.12
CA ARG A 17 -12.53 -5.85 -1.83
C ARG A 17 -12.83 -7.07 -2.71
N SER A 18 -14.09 -7.52 -2.77
CA SER A 18 -14.49 -8.68 -3.58
C SER A 18 -14.17 -8.50 -5.07
N ARG A 19 -14.42 -7.32 -5.65
CA ARG A 19 -14.06 -7.06 -7.05
C ARG A 19 -12.56 -7.10 -7.32
N LEU A 20 -11.74 -6.66 -6.37
CA LEU A 20 -10.28 -6.72 -6.51
C LEU A 20 -9.77 -8.15 -6.35
N GLU A 21 -10.35 -8.94 -5.45
CA GLU A 21 -10.04 -10.37 -5.30
C GLU A 21 -10.36 -11.16 -6.59
N GLU A 22 -11.50 -10.90 -7.21
CA GLU A 22 -11.86 -11.46 -8.52
C GLU A 22 -10.85 -11.06 -9.60
N ARG A 23 -10.43 -9.79 -9.62
CA ARG A 23 -9.43 -9.29 -10.58
C ARG A 23 -8.07 -9.97 -10.38
N ILE A 24 -7.61 -10.13 -9.14
CA ILE A 24 -6.37 -10.86 -8.81
C ILE A 24 -6.45 -12.28 -9.38
N HIS A 25 -7.56 -12.98 -9.15
CA HIS A 25 -7.76 -14.33 -9.64
C HIS A 25 -7.70 -14.40 -11.17
N GLY A 26 -8.38 -13.48 -11.88
CA GLY A 26 -8.36 -13.41 -13.34
C GLY A 26 -6.97 -13.12 -13.92
N VAL A 27 -6.24 -12.17 -13.33
CA VAL A 27 -4.88 -11.80 -13.77
C VAL A 27 -3.91 -12.97 -13.55
N ARG A 28 -3.92 -13.62 -12.37
CA ARG A 28 -3.07 -14.78 -12.07
C ARG A 28 -3.34 -15.95 -13.03
N THR A 29 -4.61 -16.20 -13.34
CA THR A 29 -5.00 -17.25 -14.29
C THR A 29 -4.51 -16.95 -15.71
N THR A 30 -4.59 -15.68 -16.12
CA THR A 30 -4.10 -15.24 -17.43
C THR A 30 -2.57 -15.35 -17.51
N LEU A 31 -1.86 -14.91 -16.46
CA LEU A 31 -0.40 -14.97 -16.36
C LEU A 31 0.12 -16.40 -16.40
N ALA A 32 -0.55 -17.34 -15.72
CA ALA A 32 -0.20 -18.75 -15.74
C ALA A 32 -0.32 -19.35 -17.14
N ARG A 33 -1.29 -18.90 -17.94
CA ARG A 33 -1.52 -19.37 -19.31
C ARG A 33 -0.59 -18.70 -20.33
N SER A 34 -0.15 -17.47 -20.09
CA SER A 34 0.60 -16.66 -21.07
C SER A 34 2.13 -16.72 -20.92
N ARG A 35 2.64 -17.41 -19.90
CA ARG A 35 4.05 -17.38 -19.46
C ARG A 35 5.08 -17.79 -20.53
N GLU A 36 4.68 -18.47 -21.60
CA GLU A 36 5.55 -18.88 -22.73
C GLU A 36 5.52 -17.90 -23.92
N ARG A 37 4.55 -16.97 -23.97
CA ARG A 37 4.24 -16.17 -25.19
C ARG A 37 4.38 -14.65 -25.02
N VAL A 38 4.79 -14.17 -23.85
CA VAL A 38 4.79 -12.73 -23.52
C VAL A 38 6.20 -12.23 -23.23
N ASP A 39 6.55 -11.10 -23.83
CA ASP A 39 7.82 -10.41 -23.61
C ASP A 39 8.02 -9.98 -22.15
N SER A 40 9.27 -9.98 -21.69
CA SER A 40 9.68 -9.69 -20.31
C SER A 40 9.15 -8.35 -19.79
N TYR A 41 9.11 -7.27 -20.60
CA TYR A 41 8.61 -5.97 -20.15
C TYR A 41 7.10 -6.01 -19.83
N THR A 42 6.34 -6.70 -20.67
CA THR A 42 4.89 -6.85 -20.48
C THR A 42 4.59 -7.72 -19.26
N LEU A 43 5.43 -8.74 -19.02
CA LEU A 43 5.32 -9.59 -17.85
C LEU A 43 5.54 -8.80 -16.55
N GLU A 44 6.58 -7.97 -16.49
CA GLU A 44 6.87 -7.12 -15.34
C GLU A 44 5.74 -6.09 -15.09
N LEU A 45 5.16 -5.52 -16.15
CA LEU A 45 4.00 -4.63 -16.02
C LEU A 45 2.78 -5.36 -15.41
N GLN A 46 2.51 -6.59 -15.86
CA GLN A 46 1.42 -7.42 -15.32
C GLN A 46 1.65 -7.79 -13.86
N ARG A 47 2.89 -8.14 -13.48
CA ARG A 47 3.28 -8.43 -12.10
C ARG A 47 3.13 -7.20 -11.20
N HIS A 48 3.67 -6.06 -11.61
CA HIS A 48 3.54 -4.82 -10.86
C HIS A 48 2.06 -4.41 -10.68
N GLY A 49 1.25 -4.56 -11.72
CA GLY A 49 -0.20 -4.33 -11.65
C GLY A 49 -0.87 -5.27 -10.63
N LEU A 50 -0.52 -6.55 -10.64
CA LEU A 50 -1.02 -7.53 -9.68
C LEU A 50 -0.63 -7.17 -8.23
N GLU A 51 0.63 -6.84 -7.99
CA GLU A 51 1.09 -6.45 -6.65
C GLU A 51 0.38 -5.22 -6.10
N SER A 52 0.09 -4.23 -6.95
CA SER A 52 -0.65 -3.03 -6.56
C SER A 52 -2.06 -3.39 -6.07
N VAL A 53 -2.77 -4.24 -6.82
CA VAL A 53 -4.12 -4.71 -6.44
C VAL A 53 -4.08 -5.56 -5.16
N GLU A 54 -3.06 -6.41 -5.00
CA GLU A 54 -2.88 -7.19 -3.78
C GLU A 54 -2.60 -6.32 -2.54
N ARG A 55 -1.80 -5.25 -2.69
CA ARG A 55 -1.59 -4.26 -1.63
C ARG A 55 -2.90 -3.55 -1.27
N GLU A 56 -3.69 -3.18 -2.27
CA GLU A 56 -4.99 -2.53 -2.08
C GLU A 56 -5.99 -3.43 -1.33
N VAL A 57 -6.05 -4.72 -1.66
CA VAL A 57 -6.90 -5.68 -0.93
C VAL A 57 -6.49 -5.80 0.54
N ARG A 58 -5.18 -5.87 0.82
CA ARG A 58 -4.68 -5.89 2.21
C ARG A 58 -5.08 -4.62 2.97
N TRP A 59 -4.87 -3.46 2.35
CA TRP A 59 -5.27 -2.17 2.94
C TRP A 59 -6.78 -2.09 3.19
N LEU A 60 -7.61 -2.53 2.24
CA LEU A 60 -9.06 -2.57 2.44
C LEU A 60 -9.47 -3.51 3.56
N ASN A 61 -8.80 -4.65 3.71
CA ASN A 61 -9.08 -5.58 4.79
C ASN A 61 -8.78 -4.95 6.16
N GLU A 62 -7.61 -4.32 6.31
CA GLU A 62 -7.22 -3.59 7.53
C GLU A 62 -8.20 -2.44 7.84
N LEU A 63 -8.60 -1.68 6.82
CA LEU A 63 -9.59 -0.61 6.97
C LEU A 63 -10.96 -1.16 7.40
N ILE A 64 -11.43 -2.26 6.82
CA ILE A 64 -12.69 -2.91 7.24
C ILE A 64 -12.61 -3.36 8.70
N GLN A 65 -11.49 -3.95 9.14
CA GLN A 65 -11.32 -4.34 10.54
C GLN A 65 -11.30 -3.12 11.46
N THR A 66 -10.69 -2.01 11.04
CA THR A 66 -10.67 -0.77 11.81
C THR A 66 -12.07 -0.15 11.95
N GLU A 67 -12.86 -0.16 10.87
CA GLU A 67 -14.24 0.33 10.84
C GLU A 67 -15.18 -0.55 11.69
N ARG A 68 -14.96 -1.87 11.71
CA ARG A 68 -15.72 -2.82 12.56
C ARG A 68 -15.33 -2.73 14.04
N GLY A 69 -14.05 -2.50 14.31
CA GLY A 69 -13.48 -2.42 15.66
C GLY A 69 -13.73 -1.11 16.40
N GLY A 70 -14.42 -0.15 15.77
CA GLY A 70 -14.86 1.07 16.44
C GLY A 70 -13.71 2.00 16.85
N GLN A 71 -12.71 2.19 15.98
CA GLN A 71 -11.58 3.11 16.15
C GLN A 71 -10.40 2.51 16.93
N ARG A 72 -9.44 1.92 16.20
CA ARG A 72 -8.03 1.88 16.62
C ARG A 72 -7.18 2.26 15.41
N GLU A 73 -6.38 3.29 15.59
CA GLU A 73 -5.58 3.99 14.59
C GLU A 73 -4.98 3.06 13.54
N ILE A 74 -5.30 3.32 12.26
CA ILE A 74 -4.59 2.76 11.12
C ILE A 74 -3.16 3.30 11.23
N PRO A 75 -2.13 2.46 11.49
CA PRO A 75 -0.76 2.94 11.50
C PRO A 75 -0.44 3.45 10.09
N PRO A 76 0.15 4.64 9.92
CA PRO A 76 0.50 5.14 8.61
C PRO A 76 1.56 4.22 7.99
N LEU A 77 1.14 3.35 7.08
CA LEU A 77 2.06 2.65 6.20
C LEU A 77 2.64 3.69 5.22
N GLY A 78 3.84 4.16 5.54
CA GLY A 78 4.75 4.78 4.56
C GLY A 78 4.71 6.30 4.48
N THR A 79 5.26 6.98 5.48
CA THR A 79 6.12 8.14 5.20
C THR A 79 7.53 7.76 5.62
N ALA A 80 8.30 7.25 4.66
CA ALA A 80 9.74 7.15 4.81
C ALA A 80 10.24 8.51 5.30
N HIS A 81 10.80 8.51 6.51
CA HIS A 81 11.66 9.58 6.97
C HIS A 81 12.83 9.68 6.00
N THR A 82 12.69 10.46 4.93
CA THR A 82 13.84 11.13 4.31
C THR A 82 14.26 12.19 5.31
N THR A 83 14.98 11.75 6.36
CA THR A 83 15.84 12.66 7.09
C THR A 83 16.88 13.14 6.09
N ASN A 84 16.74 14.40 5.72
CA ASN A 84 17.68 15.13 4.89
C ASN A 84 18.93 15.40 5.74
N PRO A 85 20.09 14.78 5.48
CA PRO A 85 21.30 15.06 6.25
C PRO A 85 21.99 16.24 5.60
N ARG A 86 21.47 17.45 5.81
CA ARG A 86 22.18 18.66 5.41
C ARG A 86 21.92 19.81 6.36
N ALA A 87 22.65 19.78 7.46
CA ALA A 87 23.08 20.97 8.16
C ALA A 87 24.46 20.66 8.74
N ASP A 88 25.48 20.96 7.94
CA ASP A 88 26.85 21.18 8.36
C ASP A 88 26.90 22.03 9.65
N GLY A 89 27.60 21.53 10.66
CA GLY A 89 28.13 22.35 11.74
C GLY A 89 29.55 21.85 12.04
N PRO A 90 30.60 22.65 11.84
CA PRO A 90 31.95 22.20 12.16
C PRO A 90 32.13 22.08 13.69
N PRO A 91 32.88 21.08 14.18
CA PRO A 91 33.20 20.99 15.60
C PRO A 91 34.26 22.05 15.94
N SER A 92 33.85 23.15 16.56
CA SER A 92 34.78 24.07 17.21
C SER A 92 35.16 23.51 18.58
N GLY A 93 36.18 22.66 18.60
CA GLY A 93 36.86 22.17 19.79
C GLY A 93 38.19 22.89 19.97
N ALA A 94 38.32 23.58 21.09
CA ALA A 94 39.52 24.29 21.54
C ALA A 94 40.68 23.35 21.91
N HIS A 95 41.91 23.76 21.60
CA HIS A 95 43.20 23.40 22.26
C HIS A 95 44.18 24.54 21.86
N ASP A 96 44.50 25.52 22.72
CA ASP A 96 45.48 25.54 23.83
C ASP A 96 46.96 25.74 23.38
N SER A 97 47.64 26.73 24.02
CA SER A 97 49.09 27.06 24.02
C SER A 97 49.69 27.61 22.70
N GLU A 98 50.52 28.67 22.64
CA GLU A 98 51.63 29.17 23.47
C GLU A 98 51.82 30.70 23.28
#